data_AF-A0A6A0GYF1-F1
#
_entry.id   AF-A0A6A0GYF1-F1
#
_cell.length_a   1.000
_cell.length_b   1.000
_cell.length_c   1.000
_cell.angle_alpha   90.00
_cell.angle_beta   90.00
_cell.angle_gamma   90.00
#
_symmetry.space_group_name_H-M   'P 1'
#
loop_
_entity.id
_entity.type
_entity.pdbx_description
1 polymer ?
#
loop_
_entity_poly.entity_id
_entity_poly.type
_entity_poly.pdbx_seq_one_letter_code
_entity_poly.pdbx_strand_id
1 'polypeptide(L)'
;MPRPLLFTFTVASSSGALAMCLTVVLGITSLPSVTATMSWREFTFIQSKLGWVCLIFASFHDIFLAWNYMFLYFGCFNTLPIGPQYALYPSALCVLLKLPLLLPCVDNHLQKIRRGYERQSVRKQKNIA
;
A
#
# COMPACT_ATOMS: atom_id res chain seq x y z
N MET A 1 -9.58 36.45 3.33
CA MET A 1 -9.86 35.40 2.34
C MET A 1 -8.83 34.27 2.56
N PRO A 2 -9.18 33.12 3.15
CA PRO A 2 -8.16 32.20 3.66
C PRO A 2 -7.64 31.29 2.54
N ARG A 3 -6.47 31.67 2.02
CA ARG A 3 -5.38 30.89 1.38
C ARG A 3 -5.54 29.34 1.37
N PRO A 4 -6.43 28.74 0.55
CA PRO A 4 -6.55 27.27 0.51
C PRO A 4 -5.30 26.62 -0.11
N LEU A 5 -4.61 27.34 -1.00
CA LEU A 5 -3.42 26.87 -1.70
C LEU A 5 -2.23 26.62 -0.76
N LEU A 6 -1.96 27.51 0.22
CA LEU A 6 -0.83 27.31 1.12
C LEU A 6 -1.00 26.08 2.00
N PHE A 7 -2.21 25.83 2.48
CA PHE A 7 -2.51 24.63 3.26
C PHE A 7 -2.29 23.36 2.42
N THR A 8 -2.78 23.31 1.17
CA THR A 8 -2.58 22.15 0.28
C THR A 8 -1.10 21.91 -0.05
N PHE A 9 -0.30 22.96 -0.21
CA PHE A 9 1.14 22.81 -0.46
C PHE A 9 1.88 22.28 0.77
N THR A 10 1.60 22.81 1.96
CA THR A 10 2.26 22.33 3.18
C THR A 10 1.94 20.87 3.45
N VAL A 11 0.68 20.45 3.33
CA VAL A 11 0.32 19.04 3.54
C VAL A 11 0.95 18.12 2.50
N ALA A 12 1.03 18.54 1.23
CA ALA A 12 1.68 17.76 0.18
C ALA A 12 3.19 17.61 0.44
N SER A 13 3.88 18.69 0.80
CA SER A 13 5.32 18.61 1.10
C SER A 13 5.62 17.74 2.32
N SER A 14 4.83 17.86 3.40
CA SER A 14 5.01 17.04 4.60
C SER A 14 4.70 15.56 4.35
N SER A 15 3.64 15.22 3.60
CA SER A 15 3.34 13.82 3.26
C SER A 15 4.39 13.22 2.34
N GLY A 16 4.91 13.99 1.38
CA GLY A 16 5.99 13.56 0.50
C GLY A 16 7.29 13.27 1.25
N ALA A 17 7.67 14.13 2.21
CA ALA A 17 8.84 13.89 3.06
C ALA A 17 8.70 12.60 3.88
N LEU A 18 7.52 12.38 4.49
CA LEU A 18 7.23 11.14 5.22
C LEU A 18 7.29 9.90 4.31
N ALA A 19 6.69 9.97 3.12
CA ALA A 19 6.73 8.87 2.16
C ALA A 19 8.17 8.53 1.72
N MET A 20 9.01 9.55 1.48
CA MET A 20 10.42 9.35 1.16
C MET A 20 11.19 8.68 2.29
N CYS A 21 11.03 9.16 3.54
CA CYS A 21 11.68 8.55 4.71
C CYS A 21 11.28 7.08 4.85
N LEU A 22 9.99 6.77 4.71
CA LEU A 22 9.49 5.39 4.77
C LEU A 22 10.04 4.52 3.63
N THR A 23 10.09 5.06 2.40
CA THR A 23 10.65 4.36 1.23
C THR A 23 12.12 4.01 1.45
N VAL A 24 12.92 4.91 2.04
CA VAL A 24 14.32 4.63 2.37
C VAL A 24 14.44 3.49 3.37
N VAL A 25 13.63 3.49 4.44
CA VAL A 25 13.61 2.40 5.43
C VAL A 25 13.22 1.07 4.78
N LEU A 26 12.21 1.06 3.92
CA LEU A 26 11.81 -0.12 3.16
C LEU A 26 12.91 -0.59 2.18
N GLY A 27 13.63 0.34 1.58
CA GLY A 27 14.76 0.06 0.70
C GLY A 27 15.91 -0.62 1.44
N ILE A 28 16.34 -0.05 2.56
CA ILE A 28 17.43 -0.61 3.39
C ILE A 28 17.05 -2.01 3.90
N THR A 29 15.81 -2.17 4.36
CA THR A 29 15.33 -3.46 4.89
C THR A 29 15.13 -4.51 3.81
N SER A 30 15.10 -4.14 2.52
CA SER A 30 15.04 -5.10 1.40
C SER A 30 16.39 -5.76 1.08
N LEU A 31 17.50 -5.22 1.60
CA LEU A 31 18.82 -5.81 1.42
C LEU A 31 18.89 -7.17 2.15
N PRO A 32 19.40 -8.24 1.51
CA PRO A 32 19.48 -9.57 2.13
C PRO A 32 20.34 -9.56 3.39
N SER A 33 21.36 -8.70 3.45
CA SER A 33 22.21 -8.52 4.63
C SER A 33 21.44 -7.98 5.85
N VAL A 34 20.49 -7.06 5.65
CA VAL A 34 19.67 -6.47 6.72
C VAL A 34 18.49 -7.40 7.05
N THR A 35 17.91 -8.06 6.04
CA THR A 35 16.85 -9.04 6.26
C THR A 35 17.36 -10.23 7.08
N ALA A 36 18.61 -10.67 6.88
CA ALA A 36 19.18 -11.81 7.59
C ALA A 36 19.40 -11.58 9.09
N THR A 37 19.48 -10.33 9.54
CA THR A 37 19.64 -9.98 10.96
C THR A 37 18.31 -9.77 11.68
N MET A 38 17.19 -9.68 10.95
CA MET A 38 15.86 -9.51 11.51
C MET A 38 15.08 -10.83 11.58
N SER A 39 14.18 -10.92 12.56
CA SER A 39 13.23 -12.03 12.59
C SER A 39 12.19 -11.90 11.47
N TRP A 40 11.66 -13.02 11.00
CA TRP A 40 10.64 -13.04 9.93
C TRP A 40 9.40 -12.21 10.28
N ARG A 41 9.06 -12.10 11.57
CA ARG A 41 7.92 -11.29 12.04
C ARG A 41 8.19 -9.80 11.91
N GLU A 42 9.40 -9.35 12.24
CA GLU A 42 9.79 -7.94 12.13
C GLU A 42 9.93 -7.52 10.66
N PHE A 43 10.57 -8.36 9.85
CA PHE A 43 10.66 -8.13 8.41
C PHE A 43 9.27 -8.02 7.77
N THR A 44 8.37 -8.96 8.09
CA THR A 44 7.00 -8.93 7.57
C THR A 44 6.22 -7.71 8.07
N PHE A 45 6.45 -7.26 9.31
CA PHE A 45 5.84 -6.03 9.82
C PHE A 45 6.31 -4.80 9.03
N ILE A 46 7.62 -4.66 8.82
CA ILE A 46 8.19 -3.54 8.05
C ILE A 46 7.69 -3.57 6.61
N GLN A 47 7.94 -4.65 5.88
CA GLN A 47 7.60 -4.69 4.47
C GLN A 47 6.10 -4.70 4.19
N SER A 48 5.29 -5.33 5.04
CA SER A 48 3.84 -5.31 4.86
C SER A 48 3.22 -4.04 5.45
N LYS A 49 3.31 -3.79 6.76
CA LYS A 49 2.54 -2.71 7.41
C LYS A 49 3.09 -1.33 7.06
N LEU A 50 4.41 -1.13 7.18
CA LEU A 50 5.02 0.16 6.81
C LEU A 50 4.96 0.39 5.29
N GLY A 51 5.02 -0.68 4.48
CA GLY A 51 4.77 -0.60 3.03
C GLY A 51 3.40 -0.01 2.67
N TRP A 52 2.32 -0.47 3.30
CA TRP A 52 0.98 0.10 3.09
C TRP A 52 0.88 1.55 3.56
N VAL A 53 1.49 1.88 4.70
CA VAL A 53 1.50 3.25 5.21
C VAL A 53 2.25 4.18 4.24
N CYS A 54 3.39 3.73 3.71
CA CYS A 54 4.16 4.46 2.70
C CYS A 54 3.34 4.73 1.44
N LEU A 55 2.63 3.70 0.92
CA LEU A 55 1.76 3.83 -0.24
C LEU A 55 0.66 4.88 -0.01
N ILE A 56 0.03 4.88 1.17
CA ILE A 56 -1.02 5.84 1.52
C ILE A 56 -0.47 7.28 1.57
N PHE A 57 0.68 7.50 2.21
CA PHE A 57 1.29 8.84 2.26
C PHE A 57 1.73 9.33 0.88
N ALA A 58 2.25 8.44 0.01
CA ALA A 58 2.58 8.76 -1.36
C ALA A 58 1.33 9.12 -2.19
N SER A 59 0.24 8.34 -2.08
CA SER A 59 -1.03 8.68 -2.74
C SER A 59 -1.60 10.01 -2.23
N PHE A 60 -1.52 10.30 -0.93
CA PHE A 60 -1.92 11.60 -0.41
C PHE A 60 -1.07 12.74 -0.96
N HIS A 61 0.25 12.58 -1.04
CA HIS A 61 1.14 13.57 -1.68
C HIS A 61 0.66 13.94 -3.08
N ASP A 62 0.39 12.95 -3.93
CA ASP A 62 -0.07 13.15 -5.30
C ASP A 62 -1.47 13.78 -5.37
N ILE A 63 -2.40 13.34 -4.51
CA ILE A 63 -3.78 13.88 -4.47
C ILE A 63 -3.76 15.36 -4.04
N PHE A 64 -3.01 15.72 -3.01
CA PHE A 64 -2.97 17.11 -2.52
C PHE A 64 -2.21 18.03 -3.50
N LEU A 65 -1.17 17.52 -4.17
CA LEU A 65 -0.47 18.25 -5.22
C LEU A 65 -1.38 18.51 -6.43
N ALA A 66 -2.13 17.49 -6.86
CA ALA A 66 -3.02 17.57 -8.01
C ALA A 66 -4.42 18.10 -7.69
N TRP A 67 -4.74 18.42 -6.44
CA TRP A 67 -6.11 18.71 -5.95
C TRP A 67 -6.89 19.69 -6.84
N ASN A 68 -6.25 20.78 -7.25
CA ASN A 68 -6.87 21.81 -8.07
C ASN A 68 -6.93 21.46 -9.57
N TYR A 69 -6.08 20.56 -10.05
CA TYR A 69 -5.94 20.23 -11.48
C TYR A 69 -6.58 18.90 -11.86
N MET A 70 -6.81 18.01 -10.88
CA MET A 70 -7.30 16.65 -11.07
C MET A 70 -8.75 16.60 -11.56
N PHE A 71 -9.57 17.61 -11.22
CA PHE A 71 -11.00 17.67 -11.58
C PHE A 71 -11.32 18.71 -12.66
N LEU A 72 -10.45 19.69 -12.88
CA LEU A 72 -10.72 20.83 -13.77
C LEU A 72 -10.12 20.66 -15.17
N TYR A 73 -9.21 19.71 -15.37
CA TYR A 73 -8.40 19.63 -16.59
C TYR A 73 -8.29 18.18 -17.07
N PHE A 74 -9.10 17.83 -18.07
CA PHE A 74 -8.73 16.76 -19.01
C PHE A 74 -7.62 17.37 -19.87
N GLY A 75 -6.44 16.73 -19.97
CA GLY A 75 -5.20 17.35 -20.51
C GLY A 75 -5.29 17.87 -21.95
N CYS A 76 -4.14 18.31 -22.50
CA CYS A 76 -3.89 18.98 -23.80
C CYS A 76 -4.67 18.50 -25.05
N PHE A 77 -5.36 17.37 -25.01
CA PHE A 77 -6.14 16.78 -26.09
C PHE A 77 -7.55 16.31 -25.69
N ASN A 78 -8.06 16.71 -24.52
CA ASN A 78 -9.37 16.31 -23.99
C ASN A 78 -9.58 14.78 -23.89
N THR A 79 -8.50 14.00 -23.99
CA THR A 79 -8.48 12.53 -24.09
C THR A 79 -7.47 11.85 -23.17
N LEU A 80 -6.40 12.54 -22.76
CA LEU A 80 -5.34 11.96 -21.93
C LEU A 80 -5.39 12.47 -20.48
N PRO A 81 -5.37 11.57 -19.48
CA PRO A 81 -5.23 11.95 -18.09
C PRO A 81 -3.86 12.58 -17.81
N ILE A 82 -3.77 13.42 -16.78
CA ILE A 82 -2.56 14.15 -16.38
C ILE A 82 -1.63 13.19 -15.61
N GLY A 83 -0.31 13.41 -15.65
CA GLY A 83 0.71 12.60 -14.95
C GLY A 83 0.34 12.03 -13.57
N PRO A 84 -0.16 12.81 -12.58
CA PRO A 84 -0.49 12.28 -11.26
C PRO A 84 -1.69 11.31 -11.28
N GLN A 85 -2.60 11.41 -12.25
CA GLN A 85 -3.69 10.44 -12.39
C GLN A 85 -3.15 9.05 -12.76
N TYR A 86 -2.11 8.98 -13.60
CA TYR A 86 -1.45 7.73 -13.94
C TYR A 86 -0.79 7.04 -12.76
N ALA A 87 -0.15 7.79 -11.85
CA ALA A 87 0.46 7.25 -10.63
C ALA A 87 -0.58 6.78 -9.60
N LEU A 88 -1.76 7.42 -9.59
CA LEU A 88 -2.85 7.07 -8.68
C LEU A 88 -3.63 5.82 -9.09
N TYR A 89 -3.72 5.46 -10.38
CA TYR A 89 -4.42 4.24 -10.80
C TYR A 89 -3.88 2.94 -10.16
N PRO A 90 -2.57 2.61 -10.23
CA PRO A 90 -2.06 1.38 -9.65
C PRO A 90 -2.16 1.37 -8.12
N SER A 91 -1.89 2.50 -7.47
CA SER A 91 -2.00 2.61 -6.01
C SER A 91 -3.44 2.46 -5.53
N ALA A 92 -4.41 3.08 -6.23
CA ALA A 92 -5.83 2.88 -5.96
C ALA A 92 -6.27 1.44 -6.21
N LEU A 93 -5.84 0.81 -7.31
CA LEU A 93 -6.13 -0.59 -7.60
C LEU A 93 -5.61 -1.52 -6.50
N CYS A 94 -4.38 -1.30 -6.02
CA CYS A 94 -3.82 -2.06 -4.91
C CYS A 94 -4.67 -1.95 -3.63
N VAL A 95 -5.09 -0.74 -3.26
CA VAL A 95 -5.94 -0.51 -2.08
C VAL A 95 -7.32 -1.16 -2.26
N LEU A 96 -7.93 -0.99 -3.44
CA LEU A 96 -9.23 -1.57 -3.77
C LEU A 96 -9.21 -3.09 -3.73
N LEU A 97 -8.17 -3.74 -4.27
CA LEU A 97 -8.03 -5.20 -4.20
C LEU A 97 -7.75 -5.70 -2.77
N LYS A 98 -7.11 -4.87 -1.95
CA LYS A 98 -6.80 -5.21 -0.56
C LYS A 98 -8.03 -5.17 0.35
N LEU A 99 -8.99 -4.28 0.08
CA LEU A 99 -10.21 -4.10 0.89
C LEU A 99 -11.08 -5.36 0.99
N PRO A 100 -11.47 -6.04 -0.11
CA PRO A 100 -12.20 -7.30 -0.05
C PRO A 100 -11.42 -8.41 0.65
N LEU A 101 -10.09 -8.41 0.52
CA LEU A 101 -9.22 -9.41 1.14
C LEU A 101 -9.15 -9.25 2.67
N LEU A 102 -9.44 -8.05 3.18
CA LEU A 102 -9.51 -7.76 4.62
C LEU A 102 -10.89 -8.08 5.22
N LEU A 103 -11.89 -8.41 4.40
CA LEU A 103 -13.20 -8.83 4.91
C LEU A 103 -13.02 -10.13 5.73
N PRO A 104 -13.65 -10.23 6.91
CA PRO A 104 -13.43 -11.35 7.83
C PRO A 104 -13.77 -12.70 7.17
N CYS A 105 -14.72 -12.74 6.23
CA CYS A 105 -15.06 -13.95 5.48
C CYS A 105 -13.92 -14.44 4.59
N VAL A 106 -13.23 -13.53 3.90
CA VAL A 106 -12.14 -13.85 2.97
C VAL A 106 -10.85 -14.10 3.73
N ASP A 107 -10.53 -13.27 4.74
CA ASP A 107 -9.33 -13.48 5.57
C ASP A 107 -9.38 -14.83 6.30
N ASN A 108 -10.52 -15.20 6.89
CA ASN A 108 -10.67 -16.49 7.56
C ASN A 108 -10.46 -17.67 6.61
N HIS A 109 -10.96 -17.57 5.37
CA HIS A 109 -10.74 -18.59 4.34
C HIS A 109 -9.25 -18.66 3.94
N LEU A 110 -8.61 -17.50 3.76
CA LEU A 110 -7.18 -17.42 3.43
C LEU A 110 -6.28 -17.95 4.55
N GLN A 111 -6.64 -17.70 5.82
CA GLN A 111 -5.95 -18.23 6.99
C GLN A 111 -6.08 -19.75 7.07
N LYS A 112 -7.25 -20.32 6.72
CA LYS A 112 -7.42 -21.78 6.63
C LYS A 112 -6.48 -22.40 5.59
N ILE A 113 -6.40 -21.79 4.40
CA ILE A 113 -5.48 -22.25 3.34
C ILE A 113 -4.02 -22.14 3.81
N ARG A 114 -3.61 -21.00 4.40
CA ARG A 114 -2.25 -20.79 4.93
C ARG A 114 -1.85 -21.77 6.02
N ARG A 115 -2.79 -22.20 6.86
CA ARG A 115 -2.56 -23.22 7.91
C ARG A 115 -2.53 -24.65 7.36
N GLY A 116 -2.72 -24.83 6.05
CA GLY A 116 -2.71 -26.13 5.40
C GLY A 116 -3.95 -26.95 5.71
N TYR A 117 -5.14 -26.37 5.57
CA TYR A 117 -6.45 -27.02 5.74
C TYR A 117 -6.47 -28.47 5.21
N GLU A 118 -5.96 -28.69 3.99
CA GLU A 118 -5.92 -30.02 3.35
C GLU A 118 -4.87 -30.97 3.94
N ARG A 119 -3.76 -30.45 4.50
CA ARG A 119 -2.71 -31.29 5.10
C ARG A 119 -3.12 -31.87 6.45
N GLN A 120 -4.02 -31.19 7.17
CA GLN A 120 -4.50 -31.66 8.47
C GLN A 120 -5.55 -32.77 8.35
N SER A 121 -6.45 -32.70 7.35
CA SER A 121 -7.45 -33.75 7.09
C SER A 121 -6.78 -35.06 6.66
N VAL A 122 -5.81 -35.01 5.73
CA VAL A 122 -5.06 -36.18 5.27
C VAL A 122 -4.21 -36.81 6.39
N ARG A 123 -3.53 -36.00 7.21
CA ARG A 123 -2.77 -36.50 8.37
C ARG A 123 -3.68 -37.12 9.43
N LYS A 124 -4.86 -36.54 9.68
CA LYS A 124 -5.84 -37.08 10.62
C LYS A 124 -6.40 -38.41 10.13
N GLN A 125 -6.70 -38.53 8.84
CA GLN A 125 -7.19 -39.78 8.24
C GLN A 125 -6.13 -40.90 8.32
N LYS A 126 -4.85 -40.59 8.10
CA LYS A 126 -3.75 -41.56 8.21
C LYS A 126 -3.43 -42.01 9.65
N ASN A 127 -3.85 -41.25 10.66
CA ASN A 127 -3.69 -41.62 12.08
C ASN A 127 -4.87 -42.46 12.61
N ILE A 128 -5.95 -42.60 11.82
CA ILE A 128 -7.17 -43.32 12.20
C ILE A 128 -7.30 -44.66 11.43
N ALA A 129 -6.59 -44.80 10.32
CA ALA A 129 -6.38 -46.07 9.62
C ALA A 129 -5.11 -46.77 10.13
#